data_AF-A0A951DIX6-F1
#
_entry.id   AF-A0A951DIX6-F1
#
_cell.length_a   1.000
_cell.length_b   1.000
_cell.length_c   1.000
_cell.angle_alpha   90.00
_cell.angle_beta   90.00
_cell.angle_gamma   90.00
#
_symmetry.space_group_name_H-M   'P 1'
#
loop_
_entity.id
_entity.type
_entity.pdbx_description
1 polymer ?
#
loop_
_entity_poly.entity_id
_entity_poly.type
_entity_poly.pdbx_seq_one_letter_code
_entity_poly.pdbx_strand_id
1 'polypeptide(L)'
;MLWDIDGTLIWSGGAGEEALRLALLNDYGIIDDLSSVEIAGRTDRLIARDVVKTFALGGPEQEEQYLEGYLQRLPDLLPKHEG
;
A
#
# COMPACT_ATOMS: atom_id res chain seq x y z
N MET A 1 -14.07 15.00 -10.84
CA MET A 1 -13.21 13.81 -10.87
C MET A 1 -13.77 12.85 -9.85
N LEU A 2 -14.15 11.66 -10.32
CA LEU A 2 -14.76 10.63 -9.49
C LEU A 2 -13.60 9.93 -8.77
N TRP A 3 -13.44 10.22 -7.48
CA TRP A 3 -12.51 9.50 -6.63
C TRP A 3 -12.95 8.05 -6.60
N ASP A 4 -12.09 7.17 -7.10
CA ASP A 4 -12.28 5.73 -6.98
C ASP A 4 -12.20 5.37 -5.50
N ILE A 5 -13.36 5.09 -4.91
CA ILE A 5 -13.54 4.65 -3.52
C ILE A 5 -13.92 3.15 -3.51
N ASP A 6 -14.02 2.51 -4.67
CA ASP A 6 -14.44 1.11 -4.76
C ASP A 6 -13.25 0.15 -4.59
N GLY A 7 -12.46 0.35 -3.53
CA GLY A 7 -11.61 -0.67 -2.91
C GLY A 7 -10.75 -1.53 -3.85
N THR A 8 -10.44 -1.08 -5.06
CA THR A 8 -9.65 -1.83 -6.02
C THR A 8 -8.42 -1.01 -6.31
N LEU A 9 -7.29 -1.46 -5.77
CA LEU A 9 -6.01 -0.88 -6.08
C LEU A 9 -5.63 -1.31 -7.49
N ILE A 10 -6.18 -0.67 -8.52
CA ILE A 10 -5.56 -0.74 -9.84
C ILE A 10 -5.65 0.62 -10.53
N TRP A 11 -4.50 1.12 -10.98
CA TRP A 11 -4.27 2.23 -11.94
C TRP A 11 -3.98 3.63 -11.39
N SER A 12 -3.24 3.76 -10.28
CA SER A 12 -2.60 5.04 -9.91
C SER A 12 -1.22 5.28 -10.54
N GLY A 13 -0.92 4.66 -11.70
CA GLY A 13 0.33 4.88 -12.44
C GLY A 13 1.62 4.51 -11.68
N GLY A 14 1.53 3.68 -10.64
CA GLY A 14 2.64 3.32 -9.75
C GLY A 14 2.64 4.02 -8.39
N ALA A 15 1.79 5.03 -8.18
CA ALA A 15 1.71 5.75 -6.90
C ALA A 15 1.28 4.85 -5.72
N GLY A 16 0.40 3.87 -5.98
CA GLY A 16 -0.06 2.92 -4.96
C GLY A 16 1.05 1.99 -4.48
N GLU A 17 1.81 1.41 -5.41
CA GLU A 17 2.97 0.58 -5.05
C GLU A 17 4.03 1.39 -4.31
N GLU A 18 4.29 2.62 -4.75
CA GLU A 18 5.24 3.50 -4.08
C GLU A 18 4.78 3.88 -2.67
N ALA A 19 3.48 4.15 -2.47
CA ALA A 19 2.92 4.40 -1.15
C ALA A 19 3.11 3.21 -0.21
N LEU A 20 2.90 1.98 -0.70
CA LEU A 20 3.10 0.75 0.06
C LEU A 20 4.58 0.57 0.43
N ARG A 21 5.51 0.73 -0.52
CA ARG A 21 6.95 0.65 -0.26
C ARG A 21 7.40 1.68 0.76
N LEU A 22 6.91 2.92 0.66
CA LEU A 22 7.25 3.99 1.60
C LEU A 22 6.64 3.75 2.99
N ALA A 23 5.44 3.16 3.09
CA ALA A 23 4.89 2.75 4.39
C ALA A 23 5.77 1.67 5.04
N LEU A 24 6.17 0.64 4.28
CA LEU A 24 7.02 -0.43 4.77
C LEU A 24 8.40 0.10 5.23
N LEU A 25 8.99 1.00 4.47
CA LEU A 25 10.27 1.62 4.80
C LEU A 25 10.16 2.52 6.04
N ASN A 26 9.18 3.42 6.09
CA ASN A 26 9.11 4.42 7.15
C ASN A 26 8.64 3.83 8.48
N ASP A 27 7.67 2.91 8.43
CA ASP A 27 7.00 2.42 9.63
C ASP A 27 7.73 1.19 10.22
N TYR A 28 8.45 0.42 9.38
CA TYR A 28 9.14 -0.81 9.78
C TYR A 28 10.63 -0.85 9.43
N GLY A 29 11.17 0.12 8.70
CA GLY A 29 12.60 0.16 8.31
C GLY A 29 12.98 -0.88 7.25
N ILE A 30 12.01 -1.48 6.56
CA ILE A 30 12.22 -2.55 5.59
C ILE A 30 12.23 -1.97 4.18
N ILE A 31 13.33 -2.22 3.46
CA ILE A 31 13.49 -1.85 2.04
C ILE A 31 13.18 -3.09 1.20
N ASP A 32 12.07 -3.08 0.48
CA ASP A 32 11.63 -4.17 -0.40
C ASP A 32 10.83 -3.61 -1.59
N ASP A 33 10.75 -4.35 -2.69
CA ASP A 33 10.02 -3.95 -3.89
C ASP A 33 8.57 -4.44 -3.93
N LEU A 34 8.16 -5.24 -2.94
CA LEU A 34 6.88 -5.92 -2.79
C LEU A 34 6.57 -6.92 -3.91
N SER A 35 7.58 -7.39 -4.65
CA SER A 35 7.42 -8.40 -5.71
C SER A 35 6.90 -9.75 -5.21
N SER A 36 7.05 -10.02 -3.91
CA SER A 36 6.52 -11.20 -3.22
C SER A 36 5.05 -11.08 -2.79
N VAL A 37 4.44 -9.90 -2.95
CA VAL A 37 3.05 -9.61 -2.57
C VAL A 37 2.21 -9.42 -3.84
N GLU A 38 1.09 -10.15 -3.95
CA GLU A 38 0.18 -9.99 -5.08
C GLU A 38 -0.69 -8.74 -4.87
N ILE A 39 -0.38 -7.67 -5.61
CA ILE A 39 -1.03 -6.36 -5.47
C ILE A 39 -2.16 -6.18 -6.49
N ALA A 40 -1.95 -6.58 -7.74
CA ALA A 40 -2.88 -6.33 -8.83
C ALA A 40 -4.25 -7.01 -8.58
N GLY A 41 -5.33 -6.24 -8.72
CA GLY A 41 -6.70 -6.75 -8.56
C GLY A 41 -7.12 -7.05 -7.12
N ARG A 42 -6.28 -6.69 -6.13
CA ARG A 42 -6.62 -6.80 -4.71
C ARG A 42 -7.09 -5.47 -4.14
N THR A 43 -7.76 -5.56 -3.00
CA THR A 43 -8.16 -4.40 -2.21
C THR A 43 -7.04 -3.98 -1.27
N ASP A 44 -6.97 -2.71 -0.92
CA ASP A 44 -5.92 -2.17 -0.02
C ASP A 44 -5.80 -2.96 1.29
N ARG A 45 -6.94 -3.37 1.85
CA ARG A 45 -7.00 -4.15 3.09
C ARG A 45 -6.41 -5.55 2.92
N LEU A 46 -6.67 -6.20 1.78
CA LEU A 46 -6.08 -7.51 1.49
C LEU A 46 -4.57 -7.38 1.29
N ILE A 47 -4.12 -6.33 0.58
CA ILE A 47 -2.72 -6.06 0.36
C ILE A 47 -1.99 -5.81 1.68
N ALA A 48 -2.54 -4.94 2.55
CA ALA A 48 -1.97 -4.66 3.87
C ALA A 48 -1.82 -5.94 4.71
N ARG A 49 -2.86 -6.78 4.73
CA ARG A 49 -2.81 -8.09 5.39
C ARG A 49 -1.71 -8.98 4.82
N ASP A 50 -1.60 -9.06 3.50
CA ASP A 50 -0.61 -9.92 2.85
C ASP A 50 0.81 -9.41 3.09
N VAL A 51 1.05 -8.09 3.11
CA VAL A 51 2.34 -7.49 3.50
C VAL A 51 2.70 -7.88 4.94
N VAL A 52 1.81 -7.63 5.90
CA VAL A 52 2.06 -7.95 7.32
C VAL A 52 2.37 -9.43 7.50
N LYS A 53 1.68 -10.30 6.77
CA LYS A 53 1.94 -11.74 6.78
C LYS A 53 3.28 -12.11 6.13
N THR A 54 3.61 -11.54 4.98
CA THR A 54 4.84 -11.84 4.22
C THR A 54 6.09 -11.43 4.99
N PHE A 55 6.07 -10.26 5.63
CA PHE A 55 7.21 -9.74 6.40
C PHE A 55 7.15 -10.09 7.89
N ALA A 56 6.16 -10.90 8.32
CA ALA A 56 5.95 -11.30 9.71
C ALA A 56 5.93 -10.12 10.70
N LEU A 57 5.26 -9.02 10.32
CA LEU A 57 5.26 -7.77 11.07
C LEU A 57 4.39 -7.83 12.33
N GLY A 58 3.44 -8.77 12.39
CA GLY A 58 2.55 -8.94 13.54
C GLY A 58 1.21 -9.54 13.17
N GLY A 59 0.14 -8.95 13.70
CA GLY A 59 -1.25 -9.39 13.52
C GLY A 59 -2.19 -8.25 13.11
N PRO A 60 -3.51 -8.36 13.40
CA PRO A 60 -4.52 -7.44 12.89
C PRO A 60 -4.27 -5.95 13.19
N GLU A 61 -3.66 -5.64 14.33
CA GLU A 61 -3.29 -4.27 14.68
C GLU A 61 -2.24 -3.69 13.71
N GLN A 62 -1.23 -4.49 13.34
CA GLN A 62 -0.22 -4.08 12.36
C GLN A 62 -0.80 -3.96 10.95
N GLU A 63 -1.82 -4.76 10.62
CA GLU A 63 -2.54 -4.63 9.34
C GLU A 63 -3.24 -3.27 9.24
N GLU A 64 -3.89 -2.83 10.31
CA GLU A 64 -4.54 -1.51 10.38
C GLU A 64 -3.52 -0.38 10.38
N GLN A 65 -2.45 -0.47 11.19
CA GLN A 65 -1.38 0.52 11.22
C GLN A 65 -0.70 0.68 9.85
N TYR A 66 -0.41 -0.44 9.18
CA TYR A 66 0.21 -0.41 7.86
C TYR A 66 -0.75 0.16 6.80
N LEU A 67 -2.03 -0.21 6.84
CA LEU A 67 -3.06 0.34 5.95
C LEU A 67 -3.19 1.86 6.11
N GLU A 68 -3.22 2.35 7.35
CA GLU A 68 -3.25 3.79 7.64
C GLU A 68 -2.00 4.51 7.13
N GLY A 69 -0.81 3.95 7.38
CA GLY A 69 0.45 4.51 6.90
C GLY A 69 0.50 4.59 5.37
N TYR A 70 -0.02 3.58 4.68
CA TYR A 70 -0.18 3.60 3.23
C TYR A 70 -1.16 4.69 2.76
N LEU A 71 -2.36 4.76 3.35
CA LEU A 71 -3.39 5.72 2.97
C LEU A 71 -3.01 7.18 3.23
N GLN A 72 -2.19 7.44 4.25
CA GLN A 72 -1.68 8.79 4.52
C GLN A 72 -0.73 9.31 3.43
N ARG A 73 -0.03 8.40 2.73
CA ARG A 73 1.01 8.76 1.74
C ARG A 73 0.47 8.76 0.31
N LEU A 74 -0.56 7.98 0.04
CA LEU A 74 -1.16 7.85 -1.29
C LEU A 74 -1.55 9.21 -1.92
N PRO A 75 -2.23 10.16 -1.22
CA PRO A 75 -2.64 11.44 -1.81
C PRO A 75 -1.46 12.30 -2.30
N ASP A 76 -0.30 12.20 -1.66
CA ASP A 76 0.89 12.97 -2.04
C ASP A 76 1.61 12.40 -3.27
N LEU A 77 1.32 11.13 -3.60
CA LEU A 77 1.92 10.42 -4.73
C LEU A 77 1.02 10.43 -5.95
N LEU A 78 -0.31 10.47 -5.80
CA LEU A 78 -1.25 10.54 -6.93
C LEU A 78 -0.89 11.62 -7.97
N PRO A 79 -0.59 12.89 -7.60
CA PRO A 79 -0.26 13.93 -8.57
C PRO A 79 1.08 13.71 -9.29
N LYS A 80 1.97 12.88 -8.74
CA LYS A 80 3.30 12.61 -9.31
C LYS A 80 3.25 11.57 -10.42
N HIS A 81 2.14 10.85 -10.54
CA HIS A 81 1.94 9.79 -11.52
C HIS A 81 0.82 10.11 -12.54
N GLU A 82 0.17 11.29 -12.45
CA GLU A 82 -0.75 11.83 -13.48
C GLU A 82 0.00 12.56 -14.62
N GLY A 83 1.10 11.96 -15.12
CA GLY A 83 1.93 12.48 -16.22
C GLY A 83 1.86 11.65 -17.48
#